data_AF-A0A967GB17-F1
#
_entry.id   AF-A0A967GB17-F1
#
_cell.length_a   1.000
_cell.length_b   1.000
_cell.length_c   1.000
_cell.angle_alpha   90.00
_cell.angle_beta   90.00
_cell.angle_gamma   90.00
#
_symmetry.space_group_name_H-M   'P 1'
#
loop_
_entity.id
_entity.type
_entity.pdbx_description
1 polymer ?
#
loop_
_entity_poly.entity_id
_entity_poly.type
_entity_poly.pdbx_seq_one_letter_code
_entity_poly.pdbx_strand_id
1 'polypeptide(L)'
;SFLPITRFAIEHSDGVTAVSNYLRQVTLREFNISRPIEVISNFVNCDRYQRSSNQAVREEFAPKGERLVAHLSNFRPVKRIPDVIEVFARLRRELAARLLLIGDG
;
A
#
# COMPACT_ATOMS: atom_id res chain seq x y z
N SER A 1 18.46 -0.76 19.45
CA SER A 1 17.64 0.36 18.94
C SER A 1 18.41 1.04 17.82
N PHE A 2 17.84 1.13 16.61
CA PHE A 2 18.49 1.79 15.46
C PHE A 2 18.32 3.31 15.45
N LEU A 3 17.57 3.85 16.42
CA LEU A 3 17.13 5.24 16.46
C LEU A 3 18.27 6.28 16.39
N PRO A 4 19.40 6.13 17.12
CA PRO A 4 20.50 7.11 17.04
C PRO A 4 21.18 7.15 15.67
N ILE A 5 21.38 5.99 15.05
CA ILE A 5 22.06 5.89 13.75
C ILE A 5 21.16 6.45 12.64
N THR A 6 19.87 6.10 12.64
CA THR A 6 18.91 6.65 11.68
C THR A 6 18.78 8.17 11.80
N ARG A 7 18.72 8.70 13.03
CA ARG A 7 18.71 10.15 13.28
C ARG A 7 19.94 10.83 12.70
N PHE A 8 21.12 10.29 13.02
CA PHE A 8 22.39 10.82 12.52
C PHE A 8 22.40 10.87 10.99
N ALA A 9 21.99 9.79 10.33
CA ALA A 9 21.92 9.72 8.87
C ALA A 9 20.98 10.77 8.28
N ILE A 10 19.81 11.00 8.90
CA ILE A 10 18.85 11.99 8.41
C ILE A 10 19.40 13.42 8.53
N GLU A 11 20.02 13.79 9.67
CA GLU A 11 20.56 15.15 9.88
C GLU A 11 21.74 15.49 8.96
N HIS A 12 22.57 14.48 8.64
CA HIS A 12 23.79 14.66 7.84
C HIS A 12 23.61 14.37 6.34
N SER A 13 22.41 13.97 5.89
CA SER A 13 22.12 13.80 4.46
C SER A 13 21.92 15.14 3.77
N ASP A 14 22.46 15.34 2.57
CA ASP A 14 22.30 16.60 1.82
C ASP A 14 20.83 16.91 1.47
N GLY A 15 20.05 15.88 1.20
CA GLY A 15 18.61 15.99 0.94
C GLY A 15 17.86 14.84 1.58
N VAL A 16 16.69 15.13 2.12
CA VAL A 16 15.82 14.13 2.76
C VAL A 16 14.40 14.30 2.23
N THR A 17 13.83 13.21 1.75
CA THR A 17 12.47 13.18 1.22
C THR A 17 11.62 12.16 1.96
N ALA A 18 10.31 12.37 2.04
CA ALA A 18 9.35 11.39 2.52
C ALA A 18 8.21 11.18 1.51
N VAL A 19 7.66 9.96 1.47
CA VAL A 19 6.60 9.59 0.51
C VAL A 19 5.22 10.15 0.85
N SER A 20 5.06 10.74 2.04
CA SER A 20 3.81 11.36 2.48
C SER A 20 4.03 12.38 3.59
N ASN A 21 3.07 13.29 3.75
CA ASN A 21 3.05 14.23 4.88
C ASN A 21 2.96 13.51 6.23
N TYR A 22 2.23 12.39 6.30
CA TYR A 22 2.15 11.58 7.51
C TYR A 22 3.53 11.06 7.91
N LEU A 23 4.26 10.44 6.99
CA LEU A 23 5.59 9.90 7.29
C LEU A 23 6.55 11.02 7.70
N ARG A 24 6.54 12.17 7.00
CA ARG A 24 7.30 13.37 7.39
C ARG A 24 7.03 13.76 8.85
N GLN A 25 5.76 13.91 9.22
CA GLN A 25 5.38 14.35 10.58
C GLN A 25 5.78 13.34 11.66
N VAL A 26 5.62 12.04 11.38
CA VAL A 26 6.07 10.98 12.29
C VAL A 26 7.59 11.01 12.42
N THR A 27 8.34 11.12 11.32
CA THR A 27 9.80 11.18 11.37
C THR A 27 10.30 12.39 12.18
N LEU A 28 9.74 13.57 11.97
CA LEU A 28 10.11 14.78 12.73
C LEU A 28 9.86 14.59 14.24
N ARG A 29 8.73 13.96 14.60
CA ARG A 29 8.34 13.73 16.00
C ARG A 29 9.19 12.66 16.68
N GLU A 30 9.33 11.50 16.06
CA GLU A 30 10.00 10.33 16.64
C GLU A 30 11.52 10.50 16.70
N PHE A 31 12.10 11.15 15.69
CA PHE A 31 13.55 11.37 15.64
C PHE A 31 13.97 12.75 16.16
N ASN A 32 13.04 13.66 16.46
CA ASN A 32 13.30 15.02 16.96
C ASN A 32 14.45 15.70 16.21
N ILE A 33 14.31 15.78 14.90
CA ILE A 33 15.29 16.32 13.96
C ILE A 33 14.88 17.71 13.48
N SER A 34 15.86 18.51 13.06
CA SER A 34 15.67 19.86 12.56
C SER A 34 15.79 19.98 11.04
N ARG A 35 16.40 18.99 10.37
CA ARG A 35 16.50 18.90 8.91
C ARG A 35 15.14 19.05 8.22
N PRO A 36 15.00 19.93 7.21
CA PRO A 36 13.83 19.94 6.33
C PRO A 36 13.66 18.60 5.61
N ILE A 37 12.41 18.13 5.55
CA ILE A 37 12.02 16.94 4.77
C ILE A 37 11.04 17.38 3.69
N GLU A 38 11.40 17.17 2.44
CA GLU A 38 10.52 17.39 1.30
C GLU A 38 9.57 16.20 1.10
N VAL A 39 8.32 16.45 0.72
CA VAL A 39 7.38 15.36 0.43
C VAL A 39 7.30 15.13 -1.07
N ILE A 40 7.72 13.95 -1.51
CA ILE A 40 7.61 13.49 -2.89
C ILE A 40 6.78 12.21 -2.87
N SER A 41 5.53 12.30 -3.28
CA SER A 41 4.62 11.14 -3.28
C SER A 41 5.06 10.08 -4.28
N ASN A 42 4.82 8.82 -3.93
CA ASN A 42 5.05 7.71 -4.83
C ASN A 42 4.21 7.86 -6.10
N PHE A 43 4.76 7.41 -7.22
CA PHE A 43 4.11 7.40 -8.52
C PHE A 43 4.20 6.01 -9.16
N VAL A 44 3.42 5.80 -10.22
CA VAL A 44 3.43 4.59 -11.02
C VAL A 44 3.79 4.93 -12.46
N ASN A 45 4.38 3.98 -13.17
CA ASN A 45 4.68 4.15 -14.59
C ASN A 45 3.40 3.98 -15.42
N CYS A 46 2.89 5.08 -15.98
CA CYS A 46 1.66 5.09 -16.77
C CYS A 46 1.80 4.45 -18.16
N ASP A 47 3.02 4.23 -18.66
CA ASP A 47 3.24 3.47 -19.90
C ASP A 47 3.04 1.97 -19.66
N ARG A 48 3.30 1.50 -18.42
CA ARG A 48 3.13 0.11 -18.01
C ARG A 48 1.73 -0.15 -17.44
N TYR A 49 1.25 0.71 -16.55
CA TYR A 49 -0.01 0.52 -15.84
C TYR A 49 -1.14 1.26 -16.55
N GLN A 50 -1.65 0.63 -17.61
CA GLN A 50 -2.77 1.14 -18.37
C GLN A 50 -4.02 0.32 -18.11
N ARG A 51 -5.20 0.97 -18.24
CA ARG A 51 -6.46 0.24 -18.21
C ARG A 51 -6.53 -0.67 -19.44
N SER A 52 -6.51 -1.97 -19.21
CA SER A 52 -6.75 -2.95 -20.27
C SER A 52 -8.24 -3.03 -20.59
N SER A 53 -8.57 -3.07 -21.88
CA SER A 53 -9.91 -3.39 -22.38
C SER A 53 -10.16 -4.89 -22.49
N ASN A 54 -9.15 -5.73 -22.25
CA ASN A 54 -9.25 -7.18 -22.39
C ASN A 54 -10.10 -7.78 -21.26
N GLN A 55 -11.34 -8.18 -21.60
CA GLN A 55 -12.27 -8.79 -20.67
C GLN A 55 -11.93 -10.25 -20.31
N ALA A 56 -11.14 -10.95 -21.13
CA ALA A 56 -10.83 -12.36 -20.92
C ALA A 56 -10.13 -12.61 -19.57
N VAL A 57 -9.22 -11.71 -19.17
CA VAL A 57 -8.54 -11.80 -17.86
C VAL A 57 -9.54 -11.64 -16.71
N ARG A 58 -10.55 -10.78 -16.88
CA ARG A 58 -11.61 -10.61 -15.87
C ARG A 58 -12.48 -11.86 -15.79
N GLU A 59 -12.83 -12.45 -16.93
CA GLU A 59 -13.65 -13.67 -17.01
C GLU A 59 -12.98 -14.87 -16.32
N GLU A 60 -11.65 -14.97 -16.37
CA GLU A 60 -10.89 -15.99 -15.63
C GLU A 60 -11.16 -15.91 -14.11
N PHE A 61 -11.18 -14.70 -13.55
CA PHE A 61 -11.39 -14.48 -12.12
C PHE A 61 -12.86 -14.28 -11.72
N ALA A 62 -13.76 -13.95 -12.65
CA ALA A 62 -15.18 -13.70 -12.39
C ALA A 62 -16.05 -14.20 -13.56
N PRO A 63 -16.12 -15.52 -13.77
CA PRO A 63 -16.79 -16.12 -14.93
C PRO A 63 -18.31 -15.93 -14.92
N LYS A 64 -18.90 -15.64 -13.77
CA LYS A 64 -20.34 -15.34 -13.64
C LYS A 64 -20.61 -13.83 -13.52
N GLY A 65 -19.61 -13.01 -13.86
CA GLY A 65 -19.70 -11.55 -13.80
C GLY A 65 -19.63 -10.98 -12.39
N GLU A 66 -19.16 -11.74 -11.39
CA GLU A 66 -19.06 -11.27 -10.01
C GLU A 66 -18.19 -10.01 -9.87
N ARG A 67 -18.47 -9.18 -8.88
CA ARG A 67 -17.60 -8.05 -8.52
C ARG A 67 -16.25 -8.60 -8.03
N LEU A 68 -15.15 -8.03 -8.50
CA LEU A 68 -13.81 -8.42 -8.05
C LEU A 68 -13.31 -7.40 -7.04
N VAL A 69 -12.89 -7.89 -5.88
CA VAL A 69 -12.13 -7.13 -4.89
C VAL A 69 -10.74 -7.73 -4.85
N ALA A 70 -9.69 -6.91 -4.98
CA ALA A 70 -8.32 -7.38 -4.96
C ALA A 70 -7.54 -6.73 -3.82
N HIS A 71 -6.80 -7.54 -3.08
CA HIS A 71 -5.82 -7.09 -2.09
C HIS A 71 -4.45 -7.64 -2.49
N LEU A 72 -3.51 -6.73 -2.78
CA LEU A 72 -2.14 -7.06 -3.15
C LEU A 72 -1.20 -6.64 -2.03
N SER A 73 -0.53 -7.58 -1.37
CA SER A 73 0.44 -7.26 -0.33
C SER A 73 1.43 -8.41 -0.08
N ASN A 74 2.29 -8.27 0.92
CA ASN A 74 3.25 -9.29 1.34
C ASN A 74 2.80 -10.06 2.59
N PHE A 75 1.50 -10.01 2.89
CA PHE A 75 0.77 -10.75 3.93
C PHE A 75 1.30 -10.64 5.37
N ARG A 76 2.33 -9.82 5.61
CA ARG A 76 2.83 -9.51 6.95
C ARG A 76 1.70 -8.99 7.86
N PRO A 77 1.75 -9.27 9.18
CA PRO A 77 0.68 -8.90 10.11
C PRO A 77 0.20 -7.44 10.03
N VAL A 78 1.11 -6.49 9.76
CA VAL A 78 0.78 -5.06 9.61
C VAL A 78 -0.20 -4.76 8.45
N LYS A 79 -0.36 -5.68 7.50
CA LYS A 79 -1.32 -5.59 6.40
C LYS A 79 -2.75 -5.96 6.82
N ARG A 80 -2.92 -6.53 8.00
CA ARG A 80 -4.23 -6.85 8.63
C ARG A 80 -5.15 -7.64 7.70
N ILE A 81 -4.63 -8.74 7.12
CA ILE A 81 -5.39 -9.65 6.24
C ILE A 81 -6.70 -10.15 6.88
N PRO A 82 -6.75 -10.49 8.20
CA PRO A 82 -8.01 -10.88 8.83
C PRO A 82 -9.12 -9.83 8.71
N ASP A 83 -8.80 -8.54 8.83
CA ASP A 83 -9.76 -7.46 8.64
C ASP A 83 -10.25 -7.38 7.19
N VAL A 84 -9.37 -7.61 6.21
CA VAL A 84 -9.74 -7.65 4.79
C VAL A 84 -10.76 -8.77 4.54
N ILE A 85 -10.52 -9.95 5.12
CA ILE A 85 -11.42 -11.10 5.01
C ILE A 85 -12.77 -10.80 5.69
N GLU A 86 -12.76 -10.22 6.89
CA GLU A 86 -13.97 -9.86 7.62
C GLU A 86 -14.82 -8.84 6.86
N VAL A 87 -14.20 -7.78 6.32
CA VAL A 87 -14.88 -6.79 5.48
C VAL A 87 -15.46 -7.46 4.23
N PHE A 88 -14.71 -8.33 3.58
CA PHE A 88 -15.19 -9.05 2.40
C PHE A 88 -16.33 -10.03 2.74
N ALA A 89 -16.28 -10.71 3.88
CA ALA A 89 -17.33 -11.61 4.32
C ALA A 89 -18.67 -10.87 4.50
N ARG A 90 -18.63 -9.64 5.01
CA ARG A 90 -19.81 -8.75 5.08
C ARG A 90 -20.27 -8.32 3.69
N LEU A 91 -19.35 -7.87 2.84
CA LEU A 91 -19.64 -7.47 1.45
C LEU A 91 -20.35 -8.59 0.67
N ARG A 92 -19.89 -9.85 0.83
CA ARG A 92 -20.39 -11.01 0.07
C ARG A 92 -21.84 -11.37 0.39
N ARG A 93 -22.36 -10.97 1.56
CA ARG A 93 -23.76 -11.17 1.95
C ARG A 93 -24.71 -10.30 1.12
N GLU A 94 -24.24 -9.12 0.70
CA GLU A 94 -25.05 -8.13 -0.02
C GLU A 94 -24.87 -8.20 -1.55
N LEU A 95 -23.71 -8.69 -2.04
CA LEU A 95 -23.43 -8.78 -3.48
C LEU A 95 -22.63 -10.02 -3.87
N ALA A 96 -22.87 -10.47 -5.10
CA ALA A 96 -22.02 -11.46 -5.77
C ALA A 96 -20.62 -10.89 -6.02
N ALA A 97 -19.66 -11.31 -5.19
CA ALA A 97 -18.28 -10.85 -5.25
C ALA A 97 -17.28 -12.00 -5.07
N ARG A 98 -16.05 -11.81 -5.56
CA ARG A 98 -14.87 -12.65 -5.29
C ARG A 98 -13.72 -11.80 -4.79
N LEU A 99 -13.00 -12.30 -3.79
CA LEU A 99 -11.80 -11.68 -3.24
C LEU A 99 -10.56 -12.36 -3.84
N LEU A 100 -9.67 -11.57 -4.42
CA LEU A 100 -8.34 -11.98 -4.86
C LEU A 100 -7.34 -11.49 -3.82
N LEU A 101 -6.74 -12.41 -3.08
CA LEU A 101 -5.60 -12.15 -2.21
C LEU A 101 -4.34 -12.52 -2.99
N ILE A 102 -3.55 -11.53 -3.40
CA ILE A 102 -2.37 -11.73 -4.25
C ILE A 102 -1.14 -11.35 -3.44
N GLY A 103 -0.24 -12.32 -3.28
CA GLY A 103 0.95 -12.20 -2.48
C GLY A 103 1.18 -13.44 -1.62
N ASP A 104 2.23 -13.38 -0.83
CA ASP A 104 2.64 -14.44 0.09
C ASP A 104 3.38 -13.82 1.28
N GLY A 105 3.40 -14.50 2.43
CA GLY A 105 4.12 -14.08 3.63
C GLY A 105 3.42 -14.33 4.97
#